data_AF-A0A2G9TGV7-F1
#
_entry.id   AF-A0A2G9TGV7-F1
#
_cell.length_a   1.000
_cell.length_b   1.000
_cell.length_c   1.000
_cell.angle_alpha   90.00
_cell.angle_beta   90.00
_cell.angle_gamma   90.00
#
_symmetry.space_group_name_H-M   'P 1'
#
loop_
_entity.id
_entity.type
_entity.pdbx_description
1 polymer ?
#
loop_
_entity_poly.entity_id
_entity_poly.type
_entity_poly.pdbx_seq_one_letter_code
_entity_poly.pdbx_strand_id
1 'polypeptide(L)'
;MIKLPYYEDCGTPGRKGGEDLTTAWKRCADDYNCSTQCVNAYINRYKGGCASTGEGACQVMARLHNGGPSGCKISGTVGYWNVIRSCCGCS
;
A
#
# COMPACT_ATOMS: atom_id res chain seq x y z
N MET A 1 -6.97 0.77 -3.43
CA MET A 1 -6.99 2.20 -3.82
C MET A 1 -6.22 2.98 -2.76
N ILE A 2 -5.37 3.94 -3.17
CA ILE A 2 -4.58 4.78 -2.26
C ILE A 2 -5.50 5.84 -1.64
N LYS A 3 -5.55 5.92 -0.30
CA LYS A 3 -6.26 6.98 0.43
C LYS A 3 -5.30 8.14 0.75
N LEU A 4 -5.82 9.32 1.04
CA LEU A 4 -5.00 10.49 1.37
C LEU A 4 -3.94 10.23 2.48
N PRO A 5 -4.28 9.61 3.63
CA PRO A 5 -3.27 9.29 4.65
C PRO A 5 -2.21 8.28 4.16
N TYR A 6 -2.60 7.34 3.31
CA TYR A 6 -1.66 6.40 2.69
C TYR A 6 -0.63 7.15 1.82
N TYR A 7 -1.11 8.14 1.07
CA TYR A 7 -0.27 8.98 0.21
C TYR A 7 0.72 9.84 1.00
N GLU A 8 0.30 10.37 2.14
CA GLU A 8 1.19 11.04 3.09
C GLU A 8 2.28 10.10 3.60
N ASP A 9 1.89 8.89 4.02
CA ASP A 9 2.82 7.91 4.57
C ASP A 9 3.80 7.35 3.54
N CYS A 10 3.45 7.34 2.26
CA CYS A 10 4.34 6.92 1.18
C CYS A 10 5.29 8.03 0.69
N GLY A 11 5.29 9.20 1.33
CA GLY A 11 6.21 10.30 1.03
C GLY A 11 5.73 11.27 -0.05
N THR A 12 4.45 11.23 -0.42
CA THR A 12 3.82 12.15 -1.38
C THR A 12 4.51 12.24 -2.76
N PRO A 13 4.80 11.10 -3.42
CA PRO A 13 5.50 11.10 -4.70
C PRO A 13 4.78 11.94 -5.75
N GLY A 14 5.54 12.66 -6.58
CA GLY A 14 5.00 13.49 -7.64
C GLY A 14 4.32 14.79 -7.17
N ARG A 15 4.30 15.09 -5.86
CA ARG A 15 3.86 16.39 -5.33
C ARG A 15 4.87 17.48 -5.68
N LYS A 16 4.40 18.59 -6.24
CA LYS A 16 5.21 19.77 -6.55
C LYS A 16 5.31 20.70 -5.33
N GLY A 17 6.38 21.50 -5.26
CA GLY A 17 6.54 22.49 -4.20
C GLY A 17 5.35 23.44 -4.14
N GLY A 18 4.74 23.57 -2.95
CA GLY A 18 3.55 24.41 -2.73
C GLY A 18 2.23 23.84 -3.27
N GLU A 19 2.22 22.67 -3.90
CA GLU A 19 1.00 22.03 -4.38
C GLU A 19 0.15 21.54 -3.21
N ASP A 20 -1.18 21.72 -3.32
CA ASP A 20 -2.14 21.15 -2.39
C ASP A 20 -2.00 19.63 -2.34
N LEU A 21 -2.04 19.08 -1.13
CA LEU A 21 -1.81 17.67 -0.88
C LEU A 21 -2.92 16.80 -1.50
N THR A 22 -4.19 17.24 -1.41
CA THR A 22 -5.33 16.50 -1.94
C THR A 22 -5.28 16.42 -3.47
N THR A 23 -4.90 17.52 -4.11
CA THR A 23 -4.71 17.61 -5.55
C THR A 23 -3.59 16.69 -6.02
N ALA A 24 -2.43 16.74 -5.36
CA ALA A 24 -1.30 15.86 -5.66
C ALA A 24 -1.65 14.38 -5.46
N TRP A 25 -2.35 14.05 -4.37
CA TRP A 25 -2.82 12.69 -4.09
C TRP A 25 -3.73 12.16 -5.18
N LYS A 26 -4.78 12.90 -5.57
CA LYS A 26 -5.73 12.46 -6.61
C LYS A 26 -5.00 12.20 -7.93
N ARG A 27 -4.15 13.14 -8.35
CA ARG A 27 -3.33 12.98 -9.57
C ARG A 27 -2.40 11.77 -9.48
N CYS A 28 -1.76 11.54 -8.33
CA CYS A 28 -0.88 10.40 -8.14
C CYS A 28 -1.63 9.06 -8.09
N ALA A 29 -2.84 9.05 -7.52
CA ALA A 29 -3.69 7.87 -7.45
C ALA A 29 -4.22 7.44 -8.82
N ASP A 30 -4.40 8.40 -9.74
CA ASP A 30 -4.82 8.17 -11.12
C ASP A 30 -3.65 7.89 -12.08
N ASP A 31 -2.41 8.11 -11.65
CA ASP A 31 -1.20 7.82 -12.44
C ASP A 31 -0.58 6.47 -12.03
N TYR A 32 -0.43 5.55 -12.98
CA TYR A 32 0.08 4.21 -12.71
C TYR A 32 1.49 4.20 -12.09
N ASN A 33 2.39 5.06 -12.58
CA ASN A 33 3.78 5.08 -12.12
C ASN A 33 3.87 5.68 -10.72
N CYS A 34 3.17 6.78 -10.48
CA CYS A 34 3.13 7.45 -9.20
C CYS A 34 2.47 6.59 -8.12
N SER A 35 1.32 5.99 -8.44
CA SER A 35 0.63 5.07 -7.53
C SER A 35 1.50 3.84 -7.20
N THR A 36 2.19 3.26 -8.17
CA THR A 36 3.11 2.13 -7.94
C THR A 36 4.28 2.54 -7.03
N GLN A 37 4.90 3.71 -7.28
CA GLN A 37 5.94 4.23 -6.40
C GLN A 37 5.44 4.43 -4.97
N CYS A 38 4.25 5.00 -4.80
CA CYS A 38 3.62 5.20 -3.51
C CYS A 38 3.37 3.88 -2.78
N VAL A 39 2.79 2.88 -3.45
CA VAL A 39 2.57 1.56 -2.85
C VAL A 39 3.91 0.95 -2.42
N ASN A 40 4.93 0.95 -3.28
CA ASN A 40 6.23 0.39 -2.93
C ASN A 40 6.88 1.08 -1.72
N ALA A 41 6.81 2.42 -1.66
CA ALA A 41 7.32 3.19 -0.53
C ALA A 41 6.56 2.87 0.76
N TYR A 42 5.23 2.79 0.71
CA TYR A 42 4.39 2.45 1.86
C TYR A 42 4.68 1.04 2.39
N ILE A 43 4.76 0.05 1.50
CA ILE A 43 5.08 -1.33 1.88
C ILE A 43 6.48 -1.41 2.47
N ASN A 44 7.47 -0.73 1.88
CA ASN A 44 8.82 -0.69 2.44
C ASN A 44 8.87 -0.06 3.83
N ARG A 45 8.05 0.96 4.09
CA ARG A 45 7.92 1.60 5.40
C ARG A 45 7.37 0.66 6.47
N TYR A 46 6.36 -0.16 6.14
CA TYR A 46 5.62 -0.94 7.15
C TYR A 46 5.89 -2.45 7.18
N LYS A 47 6.48 -3.04 6.14
CA LYS A 47 6.71 -4.50 6.06
C LYS A 47 7.51 -5.07 7.22
N GLY A 48 8.41 -4.30 7.83
CA GLY A 48 9.16 -4.73 9.02
C GLY A 48 8.25 -5.09 10.20
N GLY A 49 7.10 -4.43 10.32
CA GLY A 49 6.09 -4.73 11.34
C GLY A 49 5.41 -6.09 11.15
N CYS A 50 5.55 -6.72 9.98
CA CYS A 50 4.95 -8.01 9.64
C CYS A 50 5.90 -9.18 9.77
N ALA A 51 7.17 -8.98 10.16
CA ALA A 51 8.14 -10.07 10.27
C ALA A 51 7.66 -11.23 11.16
N SER A 52 6.87 -10.92 12.20
CA SER A 52 6.33 -11.90 13.13
C SER A 52 5.17 -12.76 12.57
N THR A 53 4.63 -12.46 11.38
CA THR A 53 3.50 -13.21 10.82
C THR A 53 3.94 -14.42 10.00
N GLY A 54 5.20 -14.47 9.58
CA GLY A 54 5.74 -15.56 8.74
C GLY A 54 5.17 -15.60 7.31
N GLU A 55 4.53 -14.52 6.87
CA GLU A 55 3.86 -14.44 5.56
C GLU A 55 4.81 -14.10 4.41
N GLY A 56 4.46 -14.58 3.21
CA GLY A 56 5.17 -14.25 1.97
C GLY A 56 5.04 -12.77 1.58
N ALA A 57 5.95 -12.29 0.73
CA ALA A 57 6.02 -10.88 0.35
C ALA A 57 4.72 -10.37 -0.31
N CYS A 58 4.10 -11.18 -1.18
CA CYS A 58 2.85 -10.80 -1.86
C CYS A 58 1.68 -10.69 -0.86
N GLN A 59 1.61 -11.62 0.09
CA GLN A 59 0.60 -11.59 1.16
C GLN A 59 0.78 -10.38 2.08
N VAL A 60 2.02 -10.12 2.54
CA VAL A 60 2.32 -8.93 3.36
C VAL A 60 1.94 -7.66 2.61
N MET A 61 2.32 -7.55 1.33
CA MET A 61 1.99 -6.41 0.48
C MET A 61 0.48 -6.21 0.36
N ALA A 62 -0.28 -7.25 0.02
CA ALA A 62 -1.72 -7.18 -0.13
C ALA A 62 -2.43 -6.80 1.18
N ARG A 63 -2.01 -7.40 2.30
CA ARG A 63 -2.61 -7.16 3.61
C ARG A 63 -2.30 -5.75 4.14
N LEU A 64 -1.08 -5.25 3.94
CA LEU A 64 -0.72 -3.86 4.28
C LEU A 64 -1.45 -2.85 3.38
N HIS A 65 -1.59 -3.13 2.09
CA HIS A 65 -2.32 -2.27 1.16
C HIS A 65 -3.80 -2.13 1.54
N ASN A 66 -4.41 -3.21 2.02
CA ASN A 66 -5.81 -3.22 2.41
C ASN A 66 -6.06 -2.71 3.84
N GLY A 67 -5.21 -3.11 4.79
CA GLY A 67 -5.40 -2.87 6.23
C GLY A 67 -4.53 -1.79 6.85
N GLY A 68 -3.69 -1.10 6.07
CA GLY A 68 -2.80 -0.06 6.57
C GLY A 68 -1.56 -0.62 7.32
N PRO A 69 -0.93 0.16 8.22
CA PRO A 69 0.40 -0.15 8.79
C PRO A 69 0.51 -1.49 9.51
N SER A 70 -0.59 -1.98 10.08
CA SER A 70 -0.68 -3.25 10.81
C SER A 70 -1.52 -4.29 10.07
N GLY A 71 -1.80 -4.08 8.78
CA GLY A 71 -2.74 -4.88 8.01
C GLY A 71 -2.47 -6.38 8.02
N CYS A 72 -1.20 -6.80 8.04
CA CYS A 72 -0.79 -8.22 8.16
C CYS A 72 -1.20 -8.89 9.49
N LYS A 73 -1.50 -8.13 10.53
CA LYS A 73 -1.93 -8.65 11.85
C LYS A 73 -3.45 -8.66 12.00
N ILE A 74 -4.19 -8.06 11.07
CA ILE A 74 -5.63 -7.90 11.14
C ILE A 74 -6.30 -9.02 10.36
N SER A 75 -6.99 -9.96 11.03
CA SER A 75 -7.64 -11.11 10.37
C SER A 75 -8.59 -10.72 9.22
N GLY A 76 -9.24 -9.54 9.31
CA GLY A 76 -10.11 -9.01 8.26
C GLY A 76 -9.43 -8.78 6.90
N THR A 77 -8.11 -8.68 6.82
CA THR A 77 -7.38 -8.49 5.54
C THR A 77 -7.08 -9.81 4.82
N VAL A 78 -7.31 -10.97 5.45
CA VAL A 78 -7.06 -12.29 4.85
C VAL A 78 -7.98 -12.54 3.66
N GLY A 79 -9.25 -12.11 3.73
CA GLY A 79 -10.19 -12.23 2.62
C GLY A 79 -9.72 -11.48 1.38
N TYR A 80 -9.19 -10.27 1.56
CA TYR A 80 -8.59 -9.49 0.48
C TYR A 80 -7.38 -10.20 -0.14
N TRP A 81 -6.48 -10.75 0.69
CA TRP A 81 -5.35 -11.54 0.20
C TRP A 81 -5.80 -12.74 -0.65
N ASN A 82 -6.81 -13.49 -0.22
CA ASN A 82 -7.28 -14.66 -0.96
C ASN A 82 -7.79 -14.29 -2.37
N VAL A 83 -8.42 -13.12 -2.53
CA VAL A 83 -8.82 -12.59 -3.84
C VAL A 83 -7.61 -12.21 -4.68
N ILE A 84 -6.62 -11.53 -4.11
CA ILE A 84 -5.39 -11.18 -4.83
C ILE A 84 -4.66 -12.45 -5.28
N ARG A 85 -4.46 -13.41 -4.37
CA ARG A 85 -3.79 -14.68 -4.63
C ARG A 85 -4.42 -15.43 -5.82
N SER A 86 -5.75 -15.42 -5.98
CA SER A 86 -6.41 -16.07 -7.10
C SER A 86 -6.23 -15.32 -8.42
N CYS A 87 -6.12 -13.99 -8.40
CA CYS A 87 -5.89 -13.17 -9.59
C CYS A 87 -4.46 -13.27 -10.14
N CYS A 88 -3.45 -13.24 -9.26
CA CYS A 88 -2.05 -13.14 -9.69
C CYS A 88 -1.21 -14.41 -9.48
N GLY A 89 -1.73 -15.44 -8.79
CA GLY A 89 -1.01 -16.69 -8.57
C GLY A 89 0.30 -16.57 -7.77
N CYS A 90 0.51 -15.43 -7.10
CA CYS A 90 1.72 -15.16 -6.32
C CYS A 90 1.68 -15.88 -4.95
N SER A 91 2.87 -16.18 -4.42
CA SER A 91 3.11 -16.70 -3.07
C SER A 91 3.83 -15.67 -2.19
#